data_AF-A0AA42CJE6-F1
#
_entry.id   AF-A0AA42CJE6-F1
#
_cell.length_a   1.000
_cell.length_b   1.000
_cell.length_c   1.000
_cell.angle_alpha   90.00
_cell.angle_beta   90.00
_cell.angle_gamma   90.00
#
_symmetry.space_group_name_H-M   'P 1'
#
loop_
_entity.id
_entity.type
_entity.pdbx_description
1 polymer ?
#
loop_
_entity_poly.entity_id
_entity_poly.type
_entity_poly.pdbx_seq_one_letter_code
_entity_poly.pdbx_strand_id
1 'polypeptide(L)'
;MTGFFAPQRETVDNDDFRSSVGSDRLPEEILLPIIAGAYARGVADTLELLGIPALFFDGDGRVLHANSASNPFVDGPLRLRTHHLIARDAADNHALSELIAVALKPSSSLTPTLLPKAGLTIYALPLPDHLRTAGQMVRAILLISNADDSAVAMLARRMATFRI
;
A
#
# COMPACT_ATOMS: atom_id res chain seq x y z
N MET A 1 -1.95 -90.87 15.80
CA MET A 1 -1.61 -89.64 16.55
C MET A 1 -0.63 -88.84 15.70
N THR A 2 -1.13 -87.89 14.91
CA THR A 2 -0.33 -87.03 14.04
C THR A 2 -0.95 -85.63 14.12
N GLY A 3 -0.29 -84.75 14.88
CA GLY A 3 -0.69 -83.35 15.03
C GLY A 3 -0.13 -82.51 13.90
N PHE A 4 -1.01 -81.84 13.15
CA PHE A 4 -0.66 -80.80 12.18
C PHE A 4 -0.63 -79.44 12.91
N PHE A 5 0.55 -78.85 13.02
CA PHE A 5 0.75 -77.47 13.46
C PHE A 5 0.58 -76.54 12.25
N ALA A 6 -0.39 -75.63 12.31
CA ALA A 6 -0.56 -74.55 11.32
C ALA A 6 0.26 -73.32 11.74
N PRO A 7 0.91 -72.59 10.81
CA PRO A 7 1.60 -71.35 11.13
C PRO A 7 0.59 -70.18 11.27
N GLN A 8 0.66 -69.46 12.39
CA GLN A 8 -0.05 -68.20 12.56
C GLN A 8 0.59 -67.12 11.68
N ARG A 9 -0.22 -66.48 10.83
CA ARG A 9 0.15 -65.26 10.10
C ARG A 9 -0.08 -64.06 11.03
N GLU A 10 0.99 -63.42 11.47
CA GLU A 10 0.95 -62.06 12.02
C GLU A 10 0.55 -61.09 10.90
N THR A 11 -0.65 -60.52 11.01
CA THR A 11 -1.06 -59.32 10.30
C THR A 11 -0.37 -58.13 10.95
N VAL A 12 0.64 -57.58 10.27
CA VAL A 12 1.25 -56.30 10.63
C VAL A 12 0.31 -55.20 10.16
N ASP A 13 -0.39 -54.56 11.10
CA ASP A 13 -1.13 -53.33 10.88
C ASP A 13 -0.15 -52.24 10.41
N ASN A 14 -0.34 -51.81 9.16
CA ASN A 14 0.53 -50.85 8.47
C ASN A 14 -0.21 -49.52 8.26
N ASP A 15 -0.90 -49.03 9.30
CA ASP A 15 -1.80 -47.87 9.20
C ASP A 15 -1.26 -46.56 9.84
N ASP A 16 0.00 -46.50 10.26
CA ASP A 16 0.55 -45.34 10.99
C ASP A 16 1.52 -44.44 10.19
N PHE A 17 1.63 -44.61 8.87
CA PHE A 17 2.52 -43.78 8.03
C PHE A 17 1.81 -42.72 7.18
N ARG A 18 0.71 -42.17 7.67
CA ARG A 18 0.22 -40.86 7.24
C ARG A 18 0.61 -39.81 8.28
N SER A 19 1.92 -39.62 8.40
CA SER A 19 2.48 -38.45 9.05
C SER A 19 1.88 -37.21 8.39
N SER A 20 1.25 -36.41 9.23
CA SER A 20 0.79 -35.07 8.95
C SER A 20 1.86 -34.31 8.17
N VAL A 21 1.61 -34.07 6.88
CA VAL A 21 2.21 -32.94 6.20
C VAL A 21 1.59 -31.71 6.87
N GLY A 22 2.20 -31.29 7.99
CA GLY A 22 1.87 -30.05 8.64
C GLY A 22 1.98 -28.97 7.58
N SER A 23 0.87 -28.28 7.32
CA SER A 23 0.91 -27.15 6.40
C SER A 23 1.83 -26.12 7.05
N ASP A 24 3.07 -26.07 6.56
CA ASP A 24 4.13 -25.15 6.97
C ASP A 24 3.80 -23.75 6.45
N ARG A 25 2.62 -23.25 6.85
CA ARG A 25 2.17 -21.91 6.57
C ARG A 25 2.95 -21.02 7.52
N LEU A 26 3.88 -20.26 6.96
CA LEU A 26 4.50 -19.15 7.67
C LEU A 26 3.37 -18.34 8.34
N PRO A 27 3.49 -17.98 9.63
CA PRO A 27 2.48 -17.22 10.34
C PRO A 27 2.08 -15.98 9.52
N GLU A 28 0.79 -15.73 9.38
CA GLU A 28 0.28 -14.58 8.63
C GLU A 28 0.92 -13.26 9.11
N GLU A 29 1.23 -13.18 10.41
CA GLU A 29 1.94 -12.06 11.04
C GLU A 29 3.33 -11.77 10.43
N ILE A 30 4.01 -12.79 9.89
CA ILE A 30 5.31 -12.65 9.21
C ILE A 30 5.12 -12.26 7.75
N LEU A 31 4.09 -12.81 7.08
CA LEU A 31 3.86 -12.61 5.65
C LEU A 31 3.23 -11.26 5.34
N LEU A 32 2.33 -10.77 6.20
CA LEU A 32 1.55 -9.56 5.97
C LEU A 32 2.43 -8.30 5.77
N PRO A 33 3.48 -8.04 6.57
CA PRO A 33 4.42 -6.93 6.31
C PRO A 33 5.16 -7.05 4.97
N ILE A 34 5.57 -8.26 4.60
CA ILE A 34 6.29 -8.53 3.35
C ILE A 34 5.37 -8.25 2.15
N ILE A 35 4.12 -8.74 2.21
CA ILE A 35 3.11 -8.53 1.17
C ILE A 35 2.77 -7.04 1.06
N ALA A 36 2.56 -6.36 2.18
CA ALA A 36 2.28 -4.93 2.19
C ALA A 36 3.43 -4.11 1.58
N GLY A 37 4.68 -4.44 1.94
CA GLY A 37 5.87 -3.82 1.37
C GLY A 37 6.00 -4.05 -0.14
N ALA A 38 5.80 -5.29 -0.59
CA ALA A 38 5.81 -5.65 -2.00
C ALA A 38 4.71 -4.92 -2.79
N TYR A 39 3.52 -4.78 -2.22
CA TYR A 39 2.43 -4.00 -2.80
C TYR A 39 2.82 -2.52 -2.97
N ALA A 40 3.29 -1.87 -1.90
CA ALA A 40 3.65 -0.44 -1.97
C ALA A 40 4.76 -0.19 -3.00
N ARG A 41 5.75 -1.09 -3.08
CA ARG A 41 6.80 -1.04 -4.10
C ARG A 41 6.24 -1.25 -5.51
N GLY A 42 5.39 -2.24 -5.71
CA GLY A 42 4.75 -2.48 -7.01
C GLY A 42 3.91 -1.29 -7.49
N VAL A 43 3.20 -0.62 -6.57
CA VAL A 43 2.48 0.62 -6.87
C VAL A 43 3.42 1.76 -7.23
N ALA A 44 4.51 1.95 -6.47
CA ALA A 44 5.53 2.96 -6.76
C ALA A 44 6.17 2.75 -8.15
N ASP A 45 6.61 1.53 -8.44
CA ASP A 45 7.24 1.18 -9.72
C ASP A 45 6.27 1.38 -10.89
N THR A 46 4.98 1.06 -10.71
CA THR A 46 3.95 1.28 -11.74
C THR A 46 3.72 2.76 -11.99
N LEU A 47 3.61 3.58 -10.94
CA LEU A 47 3.41 5.03 -11.09
C LEU A 47 4.63 5.72 -11.72
N GLU A 48 5.84 5.28 -11.37
CA GLU A 48 7.09 5.71 -12.01
C GLU A 48 7.08 5.36 -13.51
N LEU A 49 6.76 4.12 -13.87
CA LEU A 49 6.70 3.69 -15.27
C LEU A 49 5.67 4.48 -16.09
N LEU A 50 4.54 4.85 -15.48
CA LEU A 50 3.50 5.66 -16.11
C LEU A 50 3.82 7.16 -16.13
N GLY A 51 4.91 7.59 -15.48
CA GLY A 51 5.26 9.01 -15.35
C GLY A 51 4.26 9.83 -14.53
N ILE A 52 3.54 9.19 -13.61
CA ILE A 52 2.48 9.84 -12.82
C ILE A 52 3.10 10.40 -11.54
N PRO A 53 3.04 11.72 -11.30
CA PRO A 53 3.63 12.34 -10.11
C PRO A 53 3.01 11.80 -8.81
N ALA A 54 3.82 11.15 -7.98
CA ALA A 54 3.35 10.49 -6.77
C ALA A 54 4.28 10.67 -5.57
N LEU A 55 3.69 10.83 -4.39
CA LEU A 55 4.38 10.87 -3.10
C LEU A 55 3.74 9.89 -2.11
N PHE A 56 4.57 9.23 -1.32
CA PHE A 56 4.17 8.22 -0.35
C PHE A 56 4.41 8.74 1.06
N PHE A 57 3.39 8.63 1.92
CA PHE A 57 3.39 9.20 3.25
C PHE A 57 3.34 8.13 4.34
N ASP A 58 3.99 8.38 5.46
CA ASP A 58 3.82 7.60 6.70
C ASP A 58 2.63 8.08 7.54
N GLY A 59 2.44 7.48 8.72
CA GLY A 59 1.36 7.83 9.65
C GLY A 59 1.48 9.21 10.29
N ASP A 60 2.67 9.82 10.26
CA ASP A 60 2.94 11.16 10.80
C ASP A 60 2.83 12.23 9.71
N GLY A 61 2.49 11.86 8.47
CA GLY A 61 2.42 12.77 7.34
C GLY A 61 3.79 13.18 6.80
N ARG A 62 4.82 12.36 7.01
CA ARG A 62 6.14 12.54 6.39
C ARG A 62 6.19 11.80 5.07
N VAL A 63 6.83 12.41 4.08
CA VAL A 63 7.12 11.82 2.78
C VAL A 63 8.26 10.82 2.94
N LEU A 64 7.93 9.55 2.71
CA LEU A 64 8.87 8.42 2.68
C LEU A 64 9.50 8.25 1.30
N HIS A 65 8.74 8.51 0.25
CA HIS A 65 9.20 8.37 -1.13
C HIS A 65 8.48 9.38 -2.03
N ALA A 66 9.22 9.92 -3.00
CA ALA A 66 8.72 10.77 -4.06
C ALA A 66 9.33 10.25 -5.37
N ASN A 67 8.48 10.05 -6.37
CA ASN A 67 8.91 9.47 -7.65
C ASN A 67 9.45 10.57 -8.58
N SER A 68 10.15 10.22 -9.66
CA SER A 68 10.87 11.23 -10.47
C SER A 68 9.92 12.25 -11.12
N ALA A 69 8.73 11.80 -11.50
CA ALA A 69 7.67 12.63 -12.07
C ALA A 69 7.15 13.70 -11.09
N SER A 70 7.34 13.52 -9.78
CA SER A 70 6.92 14.50 -8.76
C SER A 70 7.90 15.66 -8.57
N ASN A 71 9.15 15.54 -9.02
CA ASN A 71 10.20 16.55 -8.78
C ASN A 71 9.81 17.97 -9.25
N PRO A 72 9.23 18.19 -10.45
CA PRO A 72 8.85 19.54 -10.88
C PRO A 72 7.85 20.22 -9.96
N PHE A 73 6.98 19.44 -9.30
CA PHE A 73 5.99 19.96 -8.35
C PHE A 73 6.60 20.25 -7.00
N VAL A 74 7.48 19.35 -6.52
CA VAL A 74 8.17 19.45 -5.22
C VAL A 74 9.27 20.51 -5.20
N ASP A 75 9.91 20.79 -6.33
CA ASP A 75 10.90 21.88 -6.45
C ASP A 75 10.24 23.21 -6.84
N GLY A 76 9.02 23.14 -7.38
CA GLY A 76 8.23 24.27 -7.83
C GLY A 76 7.21 24.74 -6.77
N PRO A 77 5.90 24.61 -7.04
CA PRO A 77 4.83 25.18 -6.20
C PRO A 77 4.71 24.55 -4.80
N LEU A 78 5.17 23.31 -4.63
CA LEU A 78 5.28 22.62 -3.35
C LEU A 78 6.75 22.61 -2.90
N ARG A 79 7.01 22.19 -1.66
CA ARG A 79 8.36 21.97 -1.10
C ARG A 79 8.34 20.87 -0.06
N LEU A 80 9.46 20.15 0.07
CA LEU A 80 9.72 19.30 1.23
C LEU A 80 10.49 20.09 2.30
N ARG A 81 9.94 20.16 3.51
CA ARG A 81 10.61 20.72 4.69
C ARG A 81 10.60 19.70 5.81
N THR A 82 11.78 19.21 6.18
CA THR A 82 11.92 18.17 7.22
C THR A 82 11.01 16.97 6.94
N HIS A 83 11.01 16.50 5.69
CA HIS A 83 10.14 15.43 5.18
C HIS A 83 8.64 15.73 5.13
N HIS A 84 8.17 16.92 5.52
CA HIS A 84 6.77 17.30 5.32
C HIS A 84 6.59 18.07 4.01
N LEU A 85 5.54 17.71 3.26
CA LEU A 85 5.15 18.42 2.06
C LEU A 85 4.37 19.69 2.44
N ILE A 86 4.86 20.83 2.00
CA ILE A 86 4.26 22.15 2.23
C ILE A 86 4.01 22.86 0.90
N ALA A 87 2.96 23.68 0.83
CA ALA A 87 2.75 24.60 -0.28
C ALA A 87 3.38 25.97 0.03
N ARG A 88 3.73 26.74 -1.00
CA ARG A 88 4.31 28.09 -0.83
C ARG A 88 3.30 29.11 -0.30
N ASP A 89 2.05 29.02 -0.75
CA ASP A 89 0.97 29.89 -0.31
C ASP A 89 0.31 29.34 0.97
N ALA A 90 -0.09 30.23 1.89
CA ALA A 90 -0.62 29.83 3.18
C ALA A 90 -1.99 29.12 3.09
N ALA A 91 -2.87 29.56 2.18
CA ALA A 91 -4.18 28.95 2.00
C ALA A 91 -4.04 27.57 1.34
N ASP A 92 -3.21 27.47 0.31
CA ASP A 92 -2.90 26.17 -0.33
C ASP A 92 -2.21 25.23 0.67
N ASN A 93 -1.33 25.73 1.52
CA ASN A 93 -0.64 24.91 2.52
C ASN A 93 -1.60 24.37 3.57
N HIS A 94 -2.58 25.18 3.97
CA HIS A 94 -3.63 24.75 4.89
C HIS A 94 -4.49 23.65 4.26
N ALA A 95 -4.99 23.87 3.03
CA ALA A 95 -5.78 22.87 2.30
C ALA A 95 -5.01 21.57 2.07
N LEU A 96 -3.73 21.64 1.72
CA LEU A 96 -2.85 20.48 1.58
C LEU A 96 -2.68 19.73 2.90
N SER A 97 -2.47 20.45 4.00
CA SER A 97 -2.29 19.85 5.33
C SER A 97 -3.57 19.14 5.80
N GLU A 98 -4.74 19.74 5.56
CA GLU A 98 -6.03 19.12 5.85
C GLU A 98 -6.25 17.86 5.01
N LEU A 99 -5.96 17.91 3.71
CA LEU A 99 -6.06 16.74 2.83
C LEU A 99 -5.19 15.58 3.32
N ILE A 100 -3.92 15.86 3.66
CA ILE A 100 -3.00 14.84 4.19
C ILE A 100 -3.57 14.27 5.50
N ALA A 101 -3.98 15.12 6.44
CA ALA A 101 -4.53 14.68 7.72
C ALA A 101 -5.79 13.81 7.55
N VAL A 102 -6.63 14.10 6.55
CA VAL A 102 -7.80 13.27 6.21
C VAL A 102 -7.35 11.93 5.62
N ALA A 103 -6.43 11.92 4.65
CA ALA A 103 -5.98 10.70 3.97
C ALA A 103 -5.22 9.72 4.87
N LEU A 104 -4.63 10.20 5.96
CA LEU A 104 -3.99 9.33 6.95
C LEU A 104 -5.00 8.56 7.81
N LYS A 105 -6.25 9.05 7.92
CA LYS A 105 -7.31 8.36 8.66
C LYS A 105 -7.78 7.11 7.90
N PRO A 106 -8.08 6.01 8.60
CA PRO A 106 -8.73 4.85 7.98
C PRO A 106 -10.04 5.25 7.29
N SER A 107 -10.34 4.60 6.15
CA SER A 107 -11.62 4.77 5.45
C SER A 107 -11.99 6.20 5.01
N SER A 108 -11.03 7.12 4.89
CA SER A 108 -11.29 8.49 4.44
C SER A 108 -11.81 8.55 3.00
N SER A 109 -12.74 9.49 2.75
CA SER A 109 -13.27 9.74 1.41
C SER A 109 -12.27 10.48 0.52
N LEU A 110 -12.26 10.12 -0.77
CA LEU A 110 -11.35 10.62 -1.78
C LEU A 110 -11.90 11.87 -2.45
N THR A 111 -11.83 12.98 -1.73
CA THR A 111 -12.19 14.28 -2.32
C THR A 111 -10.92 14.94 -2.84
N PRO A 112 -10.75 15.07 -4.17
CA PRO A 112 -9.63 15.83 -4.71
C PRO A 112 -9.65 17.26 -4.20
N THR A 113 -8.47 17.79 -3.87
CA THR A 113 -8.32 19.17 -3.40
C THR A 113 -7.61 19.99 -4.46
N LEU A 114 -8.24 21.08 -4.87
CA LEU A 114 -7.63 22.08 -5.73
C LEU A 114 -6.76 23.02 -4.89
N LEU A 115 -5.51 23.19 -5.31
CA LEU A 115 -4.59 24.20 -4.79
C LEU A 115 -4.52 25.34 -5.82
N PRO A 116 -5.39 26.35 -5.74
CA PRO A 116 -5.59 27.33 -6.81
C PRO A 116 -4.36 28.20 -7.07
N LYS A 117 -3.54 28.52 -6.06
CA LYS A 117 -2.33 29.34 -6.27
C LYS A 117 -1.19 28.53 -6.88
N ALA A 118 -1.11 27.26 -6.50
CA ALA A 118 -0.20 26.29 -7.10
C ALA A 118 -0.62 25.85 -8.51
N GLY A 119 -1.91 25.99 -8.87
CA GLY A 119 -2.46 25.49 -10.14
C GLY A 119 -2.58 23.97 -10.18
N LEU A 120 -2.67 23.32 -9.02
CA LEU A 120 -2.60 21.86 -8.88
C LEU A 120 -3.90 21.26 -8.37
N THR A 121 -4.17 20.02 -8.76
CA THR A 121 -5.14 19.16 -8.09
C THR A 121 -4.41 18.01 -7.41
N ILE A 122 -4.72 17.78 -6.13
CA ILE A 122 -4.10 16.74 -5.32
C ILE A 122 -5.15 15.67 -5.01
N TYR A 123 -4.80 14.41 -5.29
CA TYR A 123 -5.60 13.24 -4.97
C TYR A 123 -4.88 12.45 -3.89
N ALA A 124 -5.45 12.35 -2.69
CA ALA A 124 -4.83 11.63 -1.59
C ALA A 124 -5.53 10.29 -1.37
N LEU A 125 -4.84 9.18 -1.68
CA LEU A 125 -5.31 7.81 -1.59
C LEU A 125 -4.87 7.18 -0.26
N PRO A 126 -5.79 6.86 0.67
CA PRO A 126 -5.43 6.12 1.87
C PRO A 126 -5.04 4.69 1.48
N LEU A 127 -4.01 4.15 2.13
CA LEU A 127 -3.68 2.73 1.98
C LEU A 127 -4.82 1.88 2.59
N PRO A 128 -5.31 0.84 1.90
CA PRO A 128 -6.33 -0.07 2.42
C PRO A 128 -5.98 -0.65 3.79
N ASP A 129 -6.96 -0.79 4.68
CA ASP A 129 -6.75 -1.20 6.07
C ASP A 129 -6.06 -2.58 6.19
N HIS A 130 -6.38 -3.52 5.29
CA HIS A 130 -5.75 -4.84 5.26
C HIS A 130 -4.25 -4.82 4.91
N LEU A 131 -3.74 -3.70 4.36
CA LEU A 131 -2.31 -3.49 4.08
C LEU A 131 -1.60 -2.63 5.15
N ARG A 132 -2.34 -2.10 6.14
CA ARG A 132 -1.80 -1.29 7.24
C ARG A 132 -1.25 -2.19 8.35
N THR A 133 -0.14 -2.86 8.07
CA THR A 133 0.55 -3.74 9.01
C THR A 133 1.60 -2.96 9.82
N ALA A 134 2.02 -3.48 10.98
CA ALA A 134 3.01 -2.82 11.85
C ALA A 134 4.37 -2.57 11.16
N GLY A 135 4.76 -3.44 10.22
CA GLY A 135 6.00 -3.30 9.46
C GLY A 135 5.87 -2.45 8.19
N GLN A 136 4.65 -2.14 7.74
CA GLN A 136 4.44 -1.23 6.62
C GLN A 136 4.44 0.20 7.13
N MET A 137 5.29 1.08 6.59
CA MET A 137 5.33 2.50 6.97
C MET A 137 4.34 3.34 6.16
N VAL A 138 4.10 2.99 4.90
CA VAL A 138 3.21 3.76 4.02
C VAL A 138 1.78 3.73 4.56
N ARG A 139 1.11 4.88 4.58
CA ARG A 139 -0.28 5.08 5.01
C ARG A 139 -1.13 5.81 3.99
N ALA A 140 -0.53 6.64 3.15
CA ALA A 140 -1.22 7.31 2.07
C ALA A 140 -0.31 7.52 0.86
N ILE A 141 -0.93 7.69 -0.31
CA ILE A 141 -0.29 8.03 -1.57
C ILE A 141 -0.96 9.31 -2.08
N LEU A 142 -0.20 10.35 -2.35
CA LEU A 142 -0.69 11.54 -3.04
C LEU A 142 -0.31 11.46 -4.51
N LEU A 143 -1.30 11.65 -5.39
CA LEU A 143 -1.09 11.91 -6.81
C LEU A 143 -1.24 13.40 -7.06
N ILE A 144 -0.31 13.97 -7.84
CA ILE A 144 -0.31 15.39 -8.19
C ILE A 144 -0.63 15.52 -9.67
N SER A 145 -1.52 16.43 -10.01
CA SER A 145 -1.81 16.80 -11.39
C SER A 145 -1.92 18.30 -11.54
N ASN A 146 -1.72 18.80 -12.76
CA ASN A 146 -2.22 20.14 -13.09
C ASN A 146 -3.75 20.13 -13.05
N ALA A 147 -4.37 21.29 -12.87
CA ALA A 147 -5.82 21.42 -12.73
C ALA A 147 -6.63 20.89 -13.93
N ASP A 148 -6.02 20.81 -15.11
CA ASP A 148 -6.61 20.37 -16.37
C ASP A 148 -6.28 18.91 -16.75
N ASP A 149 -5.44 18.22 -15.97
CA ASP A 149 -4.99 16.88 -16.30
C ASP A 149 -6.02 15.80 -15.90
N SER A 150 -6.77 15.36 -16.90
CA SER A 150 -7.81 14.33 -16.78
C SER A 150 -7.30 12.91 -16.57
N ALA A 151 -6.04 12.61 -16.91
CA ALA A 151 -5.50 11.24 -16.84
C ALA A 151 -5.26 10.82 -15.39
N VAL A 152 -4.61 11.69 -14.61
CA VAL A 152 -4.40 11.47 -13.18
C VAL A 152 -5.73 11.38 -12.44
N ALA A 153 -6.70 12.23 -12.81
CA ALA A 153 -8.04 12.19 -12.24
C ALA A 153 -8.74 10.85 -12.49
N MET A 154 -8.62 10.29 -13.69
CA MET A 154 -9.19 8.98 -14.01
C MET A 154 -8.49 7.86 -13.25
N LEU A 155 -7.16 7.89 -13.16
CA LEU A 155 -6.41 6.88 -12.41
C LEU A 155 -6.77 6.91 -10.91
N ALA A 156 -6.80 8.10 -10.30
CA ALA A 156 -7.17 8.27 -8.90
C ALA A 156 -8.55 7.65 -8.61
N ARG A 157 -9.54 7.88 -9.48
CA ARG A 157 -10.87 7.26 -9.36
C ARG A 157 -10.87 5.74 -9.55
N ARG A 158 -9.99 5.21 -10.41
CA ARG A 158 -9.84 3.76 -10.55
C ARG A 158 -9.22 3.16 -9.30
N MET A 159 -8.11 3.70 -8.82
CA MET A 159 -7.44 3.26 -7.58
C MET A 159 -8.37 3.35 -6.36
N ALA A 160 -9.21 4.38 -6.29
CA ALA A 160 -10.27 4.53 -5.29
C ALA A 160 -11.26 3.36 -5.26
N THR A 161 -11.60 2.85 -6.43
CA THR A 161 -12.68 1.87 -6.64
C THR A 161 -12.18 0.45 -6.42
N PHE A 162 -10.90 0.18 -6.72
CA PHE A 162 -10.22 -1.08 -6.42
C PHE A 162 -9.90 -1.20 -4.92
N ARG A 163 -10.94 -1.25 -4.08
CA ARG A 163 -10.83 -1.79 -2.72
C ARG A 163 -10.88 -3.30 -2.82
N ILE A 164 -9.71 -3.93 -3.00
CA ILE A 164 -9.54 -5.38 -2.79
C ILE A 164 -9.54 -5.64 -1.28
#